data_AF-A0A4R8LR33-F1
#
_entry.id   AF-A0A4R8LR33-F1
#
_cell.length_a   1.000
_cell.length_b   1.000
_cell.length_c   1.000
_cell.angle_alpha   90.00
_cell.angle_beta   90.00
_cell.angle_gamma   90.00
#
_symmetry.space_group_name_H-M   'P 1'
#
loop_
_entity.id
_entity.type
_entity.pdbx_description
1 polymer ?
#
loop_
_entity_poly.entity_id
_entity_poly.type
_entity_poly.pdbx_seq_one_letter_code
_entity_poly.pdbx_strand_id
1 'polypeptide(L)'
;MADRKTWVLGTAMLAVIAGSAVVPVTQASVIHKSSIMEQRAIVLNGQSTLAKPYTFSQNGMVYMPLWYVMSALQQMGFVSTWKQGVWNVTVPVSIPVDTSPDTESAGNVAIAINGTVVQRLQGVAAADPASGKQAMFFPVANIEQLLARLGIGATWDGTTLSLDTSALPTALPADQVGVWSLLVAVDQAFGVSPDTSGSSSYTDLSTNSPAWGYVHASMEKGIYQPISASAAGVFAPLTPATAVQILWHAYGMNASDAAYQPGGAPAAWASAVGLMPASWQSTNFLTPQELATLVSNLHNTLQGFVETAKNTWQICYPIADEAVASFTGDSRGGQPFFSSDASIQSAVEQTYQFFDSLRVVKQGNQYVLVVPTPPTGTGFGYITTFGNVTYEISGQSKWTNTFALDTRNLQWPKGHTLWVQIPSSGLTVTWNLMLPQLSGTVVLGEIQLSASTQGPQVQRININSTTAS
;
A
#
# COMPACT_ATOMS: atom_id res chain seq x y z
N MET A 1 -15.62 14.48 -4.37
CA MET A 1 -15.92 13.15 -4.92
C MET A 1 -14.82 12.79 -5.90
N ALA A 2 -13.80 12.06 -5.46
CA ALA A 2 -12.78 11.53 -6.34
C ALA A 2 -13.33 10.28 -7.05
N ASP A 3 -13.14 10.20 -8.37
CA ASP A 3 -13.49 9.04 -9.19
C ASP A 3 -12.78 7.80 -8.63
N ARG A 4 -13.54 6.83 -8.12
CA ARG A 4 -13.00 5.54 -7.65
C ARG A 4 -12.58 4.72 -8.86
N LYS A 5 -11.31 4.88 -9.29
CA LYS A 5 -10.67 3.94 -10.21
C LYS A 5 -10.73 2.54 -9.57
N THR A 6 -11.19 1.56 -10.35
CA THR A 6 -11.14 0.14 -9.99
C THR A 6 -9.69 -0.24 -9.77
N TRP A 7 -9.30 -0.38 -8.50
CA TRP A 7 -7.98 -0.84 -8.11
C TRP A 7 -7.86 -2.33 -8.42
N VAL A 8 -7.20 -2.67 -9.53
CA VAL A 8 -6.62 -4.01 -9.68
C VAL A 8 -5.35 -4.00 -8.82
N LEU A 9 -5.50 -4.32 -7.53
CA LEU A 9 -4.37 -4.80 -6.78
C LEU A 9 -3.94 -6.11 -7.43
N GLY A 10 -2.86 -6.04 -8.20
CA GLY A 10 -1.92 -7.14 -8.21
C GLY A 10 -1.43 -7.28 -6.77
N THR A 11 -2.17 -8.01 -5.94
CA THR A 11 -1.61 -8.65 -4.75
C THR A 11 -0.49 -9.53 -5.28
N ALA A 12 0.71 -8.96 -5.36
CA ALA A 12 1.92 -9.73 -5.40
C ALA A 12 2.01 -10.41 -4.03
N MET A 13 1.23 -11.49 -3.84
CA MET A 13 1.70 -12.56 -2.99
C MET A 13 3.10 -12.86 -3.51
N LEU A 14 4.11 -12.55 -2.69
CA LEU A 14 5.47 -13.01 -2.85
C LEU A 14 5.50 -14.53 -2.58
N ALA A 15 4.67 -15.29 -3.30
CA ALA A 15 4.94 -16.67 -3.56
C ALA A 15 6.06 -16.64 -4.61
N VAL A 16 7.31 -16.82 -4.16
CA VAL A 16 8.43 -17.15 -5.05
C VAL A 16 8.15 -18.54 -5.64
N ILE A 17 7.20 -18.60 -6.56
CA ILE A 17 7.09 -19.72 -7.47
C ILE A 17 8.11 -19.38 -8.54
N ALA A 18 9.28 -20.01 -8.44
CA ALA A 18 10.27 -20.03 -9.51
C ALA A 18 9.70 -20.78 -10.72
N GLY A 19 8.68 -20.21 -11.35
CA GLY A 19 8.16 -20.64 -12.63
C GLY A 19 9.22 -20.30 -13.67
N SER A 20 10.02 -21.31 -14.04
CA SER A 20 10.97 -21.19 -15.13
C SER A 20 10.19 -21.04 -16.43
N ALA A 21 9.81 -19.81 -16.79
CA ALA A 21 9.33 -19.51 -18.13
C ALA A 21 10.48 -19.83 -19.09
N VAL A 22 10.32 -20.89 -19.89
CA VAL A 22 11.27 -21.24 -20.95
C VAL A 22 11.08 -20.20 -22.05
N VAL A 23 11.84 -19.11 -21.97
CA VAL A 23 11.86 -18.09 -23.02
C VAL A 23 12.62 -18.69 -24.21
N PRO A 24 12.07 -18.65 -25.44
CA PRO A 24 12.80 -19.06 -26.63
C PRO A 24 14.01 -18.15 -26.79
N VAL A 25 15.21 -18.75 -26.74
CA VAL A 25 16.48 -18.07 -26.97
C VAL A 25 16.59 -17.77 -28.46
N THR A 26 16.28 -16.54 -28.87
CA THR A 26 16.70 -16.04 -30.18
C THR A 26 18.22 -15.83 -30.15
N GLN A 27 18.91 -16.49 -31.08
CA GLN A 27 20.36 -16.38 -31.22
C GLN A 27 20.76 -14.92 -31.42
N ALA A 28 21.72 -14.44 -30.63
CA ALA A 28 22.27 -13.10 -30.78
C ALA A 28 22.87 -12.92 -32.18
N SER A 29 22.58 -11.79 -32.82
CA SER A 29 23.17 -11.45 -34.12
C SER A 29 24.69 -11.26 -33.96
N VAL A 30 25.48 -12.02 -34.71
CA VAL A 30 26.95 -11.86 -34.78
C VAL A 30 27.25 -10.69 -35.71
N ILE A 31 27.80 -9.61 -35.18
CA ILE A 31 28.12 -8.40 -35.96
C ILE A 31 29.50 -8.57 -36.61
N HIS A 32 29.56 -8.46 -37.94
CA HIS A 32 30.74 -8.75 -38.77
C HIS A 32 31.61 -7.53 -39.14
N LYS A 33 31.66 -6.49 -38.31
CA LYS A 33 32.64 -5.40 -38.49
C LYS A 33 33.39 -5.21 -37.18
N SER A 34 34.70 -5.49 -37.22
CA SER A 34 35.59 -5.36 -36.06
C SER A 34 35.54 -3.92 -35.56
N SER A 35 34.77 -3.69 -34.50
CA SER A 35 34.69 -2.38 -33.87
C SER A 35 35.99 -2.18 -33.09
N ILE A 36 36.58 -0.99 -33.20
CA ILE A 36 37.81 -0.68 -32.47
C ILE A 36 37.46 -0.65 -30.98
N MET A 37 38.10 -1.53 -30.22
CA MET A 37 37.96 -1.59 -28.76
C MET A 37 38.88 -0.56 -28.12
N GLU A 38 38.33 0.29 -27.28
CA GLU A 38 39.04 1.37 -26.60
C GLU A 38 38.88 1.23 -25.09
N GLN A 39 39.98 1.38 -24.37
CA GLN A 39 39.95 1.32 -22.91
C GLN A 39 39.38 2.62 -22.33
N ARG A 40 38.36 2.48 -21.48
CA ARG A 40 37.65 3.58 -20.81
C ARG A 40 37.68 3.35 -19.30
N ALA A 41 37.13 4.27 -18.52
CA ALA A 41 37.15 4.19 -17.07
C ALA A 41 35.74 4.09 -16.46
N ILE A 42 35.66 3.42 -15.32
CA ILE A 42 34.57 3.56 -14.35
C ILE A 42 35.20 4.16 -13.09
N VAL A 43 34.57 5.19 -12.51
CA VAL A 43 34.99 5.81 -11.25
C VAL A 43 33.80 5.82 -10.28
N LEU A 44 34.08 5.74 -8.97
CA LEU A 44 33.06 5.71 -7.93
C LEU A 44 33.34 6.82 -6.91
N ASN A 45 32.35 7.66 -6.64
CA ASN A 45 32.38 8.76 -5.65
C ASN A 45 33.60 9.67 -5.81
N GLY A 46 33.98 9.98 -7.06
CA GLY A 46 35.15 10.81 -7.37
C GLY A 46 36.51 10.18 -7.00
N GLN A 47 36.54 8.91 -6.59
CA GLN A 47 37.79 8.20 -6.30
C GLN A 47 38.51 7.76 -7.58
N SER A 48 39.75 7.28 -7.43
CA SER A 48 40.55 6.72 -8.52
C SER A 48 39.81 5.63 -9.29
N THR A 49 40.22 5.40 -10.54
CA THR A 49 39.61 4.44 -11.46
C THR A 49 39.29 3.09 -10.81
N LEU A 50 38.00 2.79 -10.68
CA LEU A 50 37.45 1.54 -10.16
C LEU A 50 37.72 0.38 -11.11
N ALA A 51 37.52 0.62 -12.40
CA ALA A 51 37.74 -0.37 -13.45
C ALA A 51 38.13 0.30 -14.77
N LYS A 52 38.85 -0.44 -15.62
CA LYS A 52 39.25 0.03 -16.96
C LYS A 52 38.72 -0.88 -18.07
N PRO A 53 37.41 -0.94 -18.31
CA PRO A 53 36.83 -1.80 -19.34
C PRO A 53 37.25 -1.37 -20.75
N TYR A 54 37.33 -2.33 -21.66
CA TYR A 54 37.32 -2.03 -23.09
C TYR A 54 35.88 -1.81 -23.55
N THR A 55 35.64 -0.75 -24.30
CA THR A 55 34.35 -0.37 -24.87
C THR A 55 34.47 -0.25 -26.38
N PHE A 56 33.36 -0.17 -27.09
CA PHE A 56 33.36 0.18 -28.51
C PHE A 56 32.16 1.06 -28.86
N SER A 57 32.26 1.79 -29.96
CA SER A 57 31.16 2.60 -30.48
C SER A 57 30.51 1.92 -31.68
N GLN A 58 29.19 1.82 -31.67
CA GLN A 58 28.40 1.29 -32.77
C GLN A 58 27.12 2.11 -32.95
N ASN A 59 26.84 2.55 -34.18
CA ASN A 59 25.66 3.36 -34.51
C ASN A 59 25.50 4.61 -33.60
N GLY A 60 26.61 5.25 -33.24
CA GLY A 60 26.61 6.43 -32.36
C GLY A 60 26.43 6.14 -30.87
N MET A 61 26.32 4.86 -30.46
CA MET A 61 26.22 4.46 -29.05
C MET A 61 27.52 3.81 -28.58
N VAL A 62 27.94 4.12 -27.35
CA VAL A 62 29.06 3.44 -26.69
C VAL A 62 28.53 2.21 -25.95
N TYR A 63 29.19 1.08 -26.14
CA TYR A 63 28.86 -0.19 -25.51
C TYR A 63 29.92 -0.56 -24.49
N MET A 64 29.48 -0.91 -23.28
CA MET A 64 30.34 -1.30 -22.15
C MET A 64 30.09 -2.75 -21.74
N PRO A 65 31.14 -3.53 -21.43
CA PRO A 65 31.01 -4.91 -20.99
C PRO A 65 30.32 -4.96 -19.63
N LEU A 66 29.20 -5.69 -19.58
CA LEU A 66 28.30 -5.78 -18.44
C LEU A 66 29.01 -6.24 -17.16
N TRP A 67 29.97 -7.16 -17.27
CA TRP A 67 30.69 -7.74 -16.13
C TRP A 67 31.34 -6.66 -15.22
N TYR A 68 31.87 -5.58 -15.79
CA TYR A 68 32.51 -4.51 -15.02
C TYR A 68 31.49 -3.67 -14.27
N VAL A 69 30.31 -3.43 -14.86
CA VAL A 69 29.18 -2.75 -14.21
C VAL A 69 28.63 -3.60 -13.07
N MET A 70 28.46 -4.91 -13.29
CA MET A 70 28.05 -5.86 -12.24
C MET A 70 29.04 -5.86 -11.07
N SER A 71 30.35 -5.81 -11.36
CA SER A 71 31.40 -5.76 -10.34
C SER A 71 31.38 -4.45 -9.55
N ALA A 72 31.10 -3.32 -10.22
CA ALA A 72 30.92 -2.03 -9.55
C ALA A 72 29.71 -2.05 -8.59
N LEU A 73 28.57 -2.59 -9.04
CA LEU A 73 27.38 -2.76 -8.19
C LEU A 73 27.63 -3.66 -6.98
N GLN A 74 28.41 -4.73 -7.15
CA GLN A 74 28.78 -5.62 -6.03
C GLN A 74 29.58 -4.89 -4.95
N GLN A 75 30.47 -3.96 -5.33
CA GLN A 75 31.21 -3.14 -4.35
C GLN A 75 30.31 -2.16 -3.58
N MET A 76 29.13 -1.84 -4.12
CA MET A 76 28.11 -1.02 -3.47
C MET A 76 27.11 -1.85 -2.65
N GLY A 77 27.31 -3.18 -2.55
CA GLY A 77 26.44 -4.07 -1.77
C GLY A 77 25.23 -4.61 -2.52
N PHE A 78 25.10 -4.35 -3.84
CA PHE A 78 24.05 -4.97 -4.66
C PHE A 78 24.49 -6.35 -5.15
N VAL A 79 23.56 -7.30 -5.18
CA VAL A 79 23.83 -8.60 -5.79
C VAL A 79 23.44 -8.53 -7.25
N SER A 80 24.37 -8.85 -8.15
CA SER A 80 24.16 -8.75 -9.59
C SER A 80 24.45 -10.10 -10.27
N THR A 81 23.51 -10.57 -11.08
CA THR A 81 23.58 -11.88 -11.76
C THR A 81 23.26 -11.78 -13.25
N TRP A 82 23.90 -12.61 -14.06
CA TRP A 82 23.61 -12.76 -15.49
C TRP A 82 23.23 -14.21 -15.78
N LYS A 83 21.98 -14.45 -16.19
CA LYS A 83 21.50 -15.81 -16.49
C LYS A 83 20.46 -15.77 -17.61
N GLN A 84 20.62 -16.64 -18.62
CA GLN A 84 19.64 -16.84 -19.70
C GLN A 84 19.21 -15.55 -20.40
N GLY A 85 20.16 -14.63 -20.65
CA GLY A 85 19.87 -13.35 -21.30
C GLY A 85 19.22 -12.30 -20.40
N VAL A 86 19.12 -12.56 -19.09
CA VAL A 86 18.61 -11.61 -18.10
C VAL A 86 19.74 -11.19 -17.16
N TRP A 87 19.97 -9.87 -17.10
CA TRP A 87 20.73 -9.24 -16.04
C TRP A 87 19.78 -8.90 -14.90
N ASN A 88 19.94 -9.56 -13.75
CA ASN A 88 19.13 -9.26 -12.57
C ASN A 88 19.99 -8.60 -11.48
N VAL A 89 19.55 -7.43 -11.01
CA VAL A 89 20.09 -6.75 -9.82
C VAL A 89 19.14 -6.97 -8.65
N THR A 90 19.64 -7.59 -7.59
CA THR A 90 18.92 -7.76 -6.33
C THR A 90 19.36 -6.67 -5.35
N VAL A 91 18.36 -5.97 -4.82
CA VAL A 91 18.49 -4.77 -4.01
C VAL A 91 17.83 -5.02 -2.66
N PRO A 92 18.47 -4.65 -1.52
CA PRO A 92 17.84 -4.72 -0.21
C PRO A 92 16.48 -4.00 -0.21
N VAL A 93 15.47 -4.58 0.44
CA VAL A 93 14.10 -4.03 0.49
C VAL A 93 14.03 -2.61 1.06
N SER A 94 15.04 -2.21 1.83
CA SER A 94 15.15 -0.88 2.43
C SER A 94 15.67 0.20 1.49
N ILE A 95 16.19 -0.15 0.31
CA ILE A 95 16.64 0.81 -0.71
C ILE A 95 15.51 1.00 -1.74
N PRO A 96 15.06 2.23 -1.99
CA PRO A 96 14.01 2.49 -2.96
C PRO A 96 14.50 2.20 -4.39
N VAL A 97 13.64 1.57 -5.18
CA VAL A 97 13.93 1.22 -6.57
C VAL A 97 12.73 1.50 -7.45
N ASP A 98 12.99 1.94 -8.68
CA ASP A 98 11.95 2.07 -9.70
C ASP A 98 11.87 0.80 -10.57
N THR A 99 10.87 -0.02 -10.30
CA THR A 99 10.58 -1.26 -11.05
C THR A 99 9.55 -1.09 -12.17
N SER A 100 9.19 0.14 -12.53
CA SER A 100 8.28 0.38 -13.65
C SER A 100 8.86 -0.17 -14.96
N PRO A 101 8.09 -0.95 -15.75
CA PRO A 101 8.58 -1.43 -17.04
C PRO A 101 8.66 -0.27 -18.04
N ASP A 102 9.73 -0.22 -18.83
CA ASP A 102 9.82 0.66 -19.99
C ASP A 102 8.72 0.33 -21.00
N THR A 103 8.03 1.36 -21.49
CA THR A 103 6.86 1.23 -22.37
C THR A 103 7.17 0.63 -23.74
N GLU A 104 8.43 0.63 -24.18
CA GLU A 104 8.82 0.32 -25.57
C GLU A 104 10.10 -0.51 -25.70
N SER A 105 10.28 -1.51 -24.84
CA SER A 105 11.53 -2.27 -24.86
C SER A 105 11.43 -3.57 -25.66
N ALA A 106 11.98 -3.57 -26.89
CA ALA A 106 12.23 -4.76 -27.70
C ALA A 106 13.72 -5.10 -27.67
N GLY A 107 14.08 -6.37 -27.51
CA GLY A 107 15.47 -6.75 -27.36
C GLY A 107 15.70 -8.24 -27.18
N ASN A 108 16.94 -8.68 -27.43
CA ASN A 108 17.39 -10.05 -27.23
C ASN A 108 17.83 -10.34 -25.79
N VAL A 109 17.93 -9.31 -24.95
CA VAL A 109 18.29 -9.41 -23.52
C VAL A 109 17.36 -8.56 -22.66
N ALA A 110 17.30 -8.86 -21.37
CA ALA A 110 16.48 -8.14 -20.39
C ALA A 110 17.30 -7.70 -19.17
N ILE A 111 16.85 -6.61 -18.55
CA ILE A 111 17.28 -6.11 -17.25
C ILE A 111 16.13 -6.29 -16.28
N ALA A 112 16.42 -6.86 -15.13
CA ALA A 112 15.49 -7.05 -14.04
C ALA A 112 16.03 -6.46 -12.73
N ILE A 113 15.12 -5.94 -11.91
CA ILE A 113 15.39 -5.50 -10.54
C ILE A 113 14.51 -6.35 -9.63
N ASN A 114 15.12 -7.06 -8.67
CA ASN A 114 14.42 -7.98 -7.76
C ASN A 114 13.52 -8.99 -8.49
N GLY A 115 13.94 -9.46 -9.67
CA GLY A 115 13.19 -10.42 -10.50
C GLY A 115 12.16 -9.79 -11.44
N THR A 116 11.84 -8.49 -11.29
CA THR A 116 10.91 -7.77 -12.17
C THR A 116 11.67 -7.20 -13.37
N VAL A 117 11.29 -7.60 -14.59
CA VAL A 117 11.88 -7.05 -15.82
C VAL A 117 11.48 -5.58 -15.99
N VAL A 118 12.46 -4.69 -15.97
CA VAL A 118 12.26 -3.23 -16.11
C VAL A 118 12.59 -2.73 -17.51
N GLN A 119 13.50 -3.40 -18.22
CA GLN A 119 13.95 -2.98 -19.54
C GLN A 119 14.36 -4.19 -20.39
N ARG A 120 14.15 -4.12 -21.70
CA ARG A 120 14.73 -5.00 -22.72
C ARG A 120 15.56 -4.18 -23.71
N LEU A 121 16.66 -4.74 -24.17
CA LEU A 121 17.55 -4.02 -25.09
C LEU A 121 18.28 -4.98 -26.03
N GLN A 122 18.96 -4.42 -27.03
CA GLN A 122 19.83 -5.19 -27.91
C GLN A 122 21.24 -5.23 -27.33
N GLY A 123 21.58 -6.37 -26.72
CA GLY A 123 22.92 -6.65 -26.21
C GLY A 123 23.81 -7.21 -27.32
N VAL A 124 25.10 -6.89 -27.26
CA VAL A 124 26.11 -7.39 -28.21
C VAL A 124 27.06 -8.33 -27.48
N ALA A 125 27.16 -9.58 -27.95
CA ALA A 125 28.16 -10.52 -27.45
C ALA A 125 29.47 -10.33 -28.23
N ALA A 126 30.57 -10.05 -27.52
CA ALA A 126 31.90 -9.89 -28.12
C ALA A 126 33.00 -10.36 -27.16
N ALA A 127 34.19 -10.66 -27.68
CA ALA A 127 35.34 -10.97 -26.83
C ALA A 127 35.83 -9.69 -26.12
N ASP A 128 35.96 -9.73 -24.79
CA ASP A 128 36.61 -8.67 -24.01
C ASP A 128 38.14 -8.79 -24.16
N PRO A 129 38.83 -7.77 -24.72
CA PRO A 129 40.28 -7.82 -24.93
C PRO A 129 41.09 -8.07 -23.65
N ALA A 130 40.60 -7.63 -22.49
CA ALA A 130 41.34 -7.81 -21.23
C ALA A 130 41.36 -9.27 -20.76
N SER A 131 40.25 -10.00 -20.93
CA SER A 131 40.09 -11.37 -20.45
C SER A 131 40.18 -12.44 -21.54
N GLY A 132 40.03 -12.06 -22.82
CA GLY A 132 39.90 -12.96 -23.96
C GLY A 132 38.60 -13.76 -23.99
N LYS A 133 37.67 -13.51 -23.05
CA LYS A 133 36.41 -14.26 -22.92
C LYS A 133 35.26 -13.50 -23.60
N GLN A 134 34.26 -14.25 -24.06
CA GLN A 134 33.01 -13.65 -24.53
C GLN A 134 32.30 -12.94 -23.37
N ALA A 135 31.98 -11.67 -23.56
CA ALA A 135 31.24 -10.83 -22.64
C ALA A 135 30.02 -10.25 -23.35
N MET A 136 28.98 -9.94 -22.57
CA MET A 136 27.82 -9.21 -23.06
C MET A 136 28.06 -7.71 -22.87
N PHE A 137 27.85 -6.92 -23.91
CA PHE A 137 28.04 -5.48 -23.92
C PHE A 137 26.69 -4.76 -24.05
N PHE A 138 26.47 -3.78 -23.18
CA PHE A 138 25.26 -2.99 -23.10
C PHE A 138 25.54 -1.53 -23.48
N PRO A 139 24.61 -0.82 -24.11
CA PRO A 139 24.77 0.62 -24.32
C PRO A 139 24.92 1.35 -22.98
N VAL A 140 25.87 2.29 -22.90
CA VAL A 140 26.14 3.04 -21.67
C VAL A 140 24.92 3.83 -21.21
N ALA A 141 24.14 4.41 -22.13
CA ALA A 141 22.90 5.12 -21.79
C ALA A 141 21.88 4.22 -21.04
N ASN A 142 21.76 2.95 -21.40
CA ASN A 142 20.89 2.00 -20.70
C ASN A 142 21.45 1.64 -19.31
N ILE A 143 22.77 1.58 -19.18
CA ILE A 143 23.42 1.40 -17.88
C ILE A 143 23.12 2.61 -16.98
N GLU A 144 23.24 3.84 -17.49
CA GLU A 144 22.90 5.05 -16.74
C GLU A 144 21.43 5.06 -16.29
N GLN A 145 20.51 4.70 -17.19
CA GLN A 145 19.07 4.58 -16.87
C GLN A 145 18.81 3.57 -15.76
N LEU A 146 19.42 2.38 -15.83
CA LEU A 146 19.27 1.38 -14.77
C LEU A 146 19.82 1.89 -13.44
N LEU A 147 21.01 2.51 -13.45
CA LEU A 147 21.64 3.03 -12.23
C LEU A 147 20.78 4.13 -11.59
N ALA A 148 20.16 5.00 -12.40
CA ALA A 148 19.21 5.99 -11.92
C ALA A 148 17.99 5.33 -11.22
N ARG A 149 17.47 4.21 -11.75
CA ARG A 149 16.39 3.44 -11.11
C ARG A 149 16.77 2.87 -9.75
N LEU A 150 18.08 2.73 -9.47
CA LEU A 150 18.63 2.29 -8.18
C LEU A 150 18.96 3.46 -7.25
N GLY A 151 18.75 4.71 -7.69
CA GLY A 151 19.17 5.91 -6.97
C GLY A 151 20.68 6.20 -7.05
N ILE A 152 21.39 5.55 -7.97
CA ILE A 152 22.82 5.81 -8.23
C ILE A 152 22.93 6.90 -9.30
N GLY A 153 23.59 8.01 -8.97
CA GLY A 153 23.96 9.02 -9.96
C GLY A 153 24.97 8.42 -10.93
N ALA A 154 24.65 8.40 -12.22
CA ALA A 154 25.54 7.89 -13.26
C ALA A 154 25.71 8.95 -14.35
N THR A 155 26.95 9.20 -14.76
CA THR A 155 27.24 10.16 -15.84
C THR A 155 28.38 9.69 -16.71
N TRP A 156 28.12 9.62 -18.01
CA TRP A 156 29.08 9.30 -19.06
C TRP A 156 29.58 10.56 -19.76
N ASP A 157 30.89 10.81 -19.71
CA ASP A 157 31.52 11.97 -20.37
C ASP A 157 32.13 11.66 -21.76
N GLY A 158 31.89 10.46 -22.29
CA GLY A 158 32.54 9.96 -23.51
C GLY A 158 33.81 9.14 -23.25
N THR A 159 34.38 9.23 -22.05
CA THR A 159 35.60 8.51 -21.65
C THR A 159 35.48 7.74 -20.34
N THR A 160 34.65 8.25 -19.42
CA THR A 160 34.55 7.80 -18.04
C THR A 160 33.07 7.72 -17.65
N LEU A 161 32.69 6.57 -17.09
CA LEU A 161 31.41 6.40 -16.40
C LEU A 161 31.63 6.73 -14.92
N SER A 162 31.12 7.88 -14.50
CA SER A 162 31.19 8.34 -13.12
C SER A 162 29.96 7.90 -12.35
N LEU A 163 30.18 7.21 -11.23
CA LEU A 163 29.14 6.71 -10.34
C LEU A 163 29.17 7.50 -9.03
N ASP A 164 28.01 7.96 -8.58
CA ASP A 164 27.81 8.67 -7.33
C ASP A 164 26.75 7.95 -6.48
N THR A 165 27.17 7.46 -5.33
CA THR A 165 26.33 6.75 -4.36
C THR A 165 26.11 7.56 -3.09
N SER A 166 26.51 8.84 -3.06
CA SER A 166 26.37 9.69 -1.88
C SER A 166 24.92 9.85 -1.42
N ALA A 167 23.97 9.72 -2.35
CA ALA A 167 22.54 9.77 -2.10
C ALA A 167 21.90 8.39 -1.79
N LEU A 168 22.67 7.29 -1.84
CA LEU A 168 22.13 5.98 -1.51
C LEU A 168 21.92 5.85 0.00
N PRO A 169 20.75 5.38 0.45
CA PRO A 169 20.56 5.07 1.86
C PRO A 169 21.42 3.87 2.27
N THR A 170 21.79 3.85 3.54
CA THR A 170 22.41 2.66 4.14
C THR A 170 21.38 1.54 4.17
N ALA A 171 21.73 0.37 3.63
CA ALA A 171 20.86 -0.79 3.66
C ALA A 171 20.54 -1.20 5.11
N LEU A 172 19.26 -1.32 5.41
CA LEU A 172 18.79 -1.87 6.69
C LEU A 172 18.93 -3.41 6.69
N PRO A 173 18.98 -4.03 7.89
CA PRO A 173 18.80 -5.47 8.05
C PRO A 173 17.59 -6.01 7.28
N ALA A 174 17.67 -7.25 6.81
CA ALA A 174 16.66 -7.86 5.94
C ALA A 174 15.27 -8.02 6.61
N ASP A 175 15.24 -7.99 7.94
CA ASP A 175 14.05 -8.03 8.78
C ASP A 175 13.50 -6.63 9.10
N GLN A 176 13.99 -5.58 8.46
CA GLN A 176 13.55 -4.20 8.67
C GLN A 176 13.13 -3.55 7.35
N VAL A 177 12.13 -2.67 7.41
CA VAL A 177 11.68 -1.85 6.29
C VAL A 177 11.90 -0.36 6.57
N GLY A 178 12.13 0.43 5.52
CA GLY A 178 12.25 1.88 5.64
C GLY A 178 10.89 2.56 5.70
N VAL A 179 10.81 3.73 6.34
CA VAL A 179 9.59 4.55 6.40
C VAL A 179 9.03 4.88 5.01
N TRP A 180 9.90 5.14 4.03
CA TRP A 180 9.50 5.43 2.64
C TRP A 180 8.62 4.33 2.04
N SER A 181 8.83 3.05 2.41
CA SER A 181 8.06 1.94 1.86
C SER A 181 6.59 2.01 2.28
N LEU A 182 6.31 2.47 3.50
CA LEU A 182 4.94 2.72 3.94
C LEU A 182 4.34 3.94 3.24
N LEU A 183 5.10 5.02 3.06
CA LEU A 183 4.61 6.23 2.38
C LEU A 183 4.15 5.92 0.95
N VAL A 184 4.91 5.12 0.20
CA VAL A 184 4.50 4.65 -1.13
C VAL A 184 3.15 3.91 -1.06
N ALA A 185 2.99 2.98 -0.11
CA ALA A 185 1.77 2.20 0.02
C ALA A 185 0.57 3.06 0.44
N VAL A 186 0.77 4.01 1.36
CA VAL A 186 -0.25 4.97 1.80
C VAL A 186 -0.65 5.89 0.65
N ASP A 187 0.31 6.53 -0.02
CA ASP A 187 0.02 7.42 -1.14
C ASP A 187 -0.78 6.71 -2.24
N GLN A 188 -0.38 5.49 -2.59
CA GLN A 188 -1.12 4.65 -3.54
C GLN A 188 -2.54 4.35 -3.04
N ALA A 189 -2.70 3.92 -1.79
CA ALA A 189 -3.99 3.59 -1.21
C ALA A 189 -4.97 4.78 -1.18
N PHE A 190 -4.45 5.98 -0.93
CA PHE A 190 -5.24 7.22 -0.89
C PHE A 190 -5.30 7.97 -2.24
N GLY A 191 -4.70 7.43 -3.29
CA GLY A 191 -4.68 8.06 -4.63
C GLY A 191 -3.85 9.34 -4.70
N VAL A 192 -2.89 9.52 -3.79
CA VAL A 192 -1.88 10.59 -3.85
C VAL A 192 -0.88 10.22 -4.93
N SER A 193 -0.77 11.07 -5.95
CA SER A 193 0.21 10.87 -7.02
C SER A 193 1.58 11.37 -6.56
N PRO A 194 2.69 10.68 -6.93
CA PRO A 194 4.03 11.16 -6.61
C PRO A 194 4.28 12.52 -7.26
N ASP A 195 4.87 13.44 -6.52
CA ASP A 195 5.29 14.76 -7.02
C ASP A 195 6.81 14.86 -7.06
N THR A 196 7.38 14.71 -8.26
CA THR A 196 8.82 14.82 -8.48
C THR A 196 9.33 16.25 -8.58
N SER A 197 8.45 17.25 -8.39
CA SER A 197 8.83 18.66 -8.39
C SER A 197 9.63 19.06 -7.14
N GLY A 198 10.01 20.33 -7.08
CA GLY A 198 10.70 20.91 -5.92
C GLY A 198 12.19 20.58 -5.82
N SER A 199 12.76 20.99 -4.69
CA SER A 199 14.15 20.74 -4.32
C SER A 199 14.18 20.06 -2.96
N SER A 200 15.11 19.13 -2.76
CA SER A 200 15.34 18.56 -1.43
C SER A 200 16.32 19.40 -0.62
N SER A 201 15.91 19.80 0.58
CA SER A 201 16.79 20.37 1.60
C SER A 201 17.42 19.31 2.50
N TYR A 202 17.12 18.03 2.27
CA TYR A 202 17.52 16.94 3.15
C TYR A 202 18.81 16.30 2.69
N THR A 203 19.73 16.06 3.63
CA THR A 203 21.01 15.41 3.32
C THR A 203 20.85 13.92 3.05
N ASP A 204 19.80 13.29 3.59
CA ASP A 204 19.54 11.86 3.49
C ASP A 204 18.59 11.49 2.36
N LEU A 205 17.96 12.45 1.67
CA LEU A 205 17.00 12.20 0.59
C LEU A 205 17.25 13.15 -0.59
N SER A 206 17.89 12.67 -1.64
CA SER A 206 18.09 13.44 -2.89
C SER A 206 16.82 13.47 -3.75
N THR A 207 16.66 14.50 -4.59
CA THR A 207 15.60 14.57 -5.62
C THR A 207 15.73 13.48 -6.68
N ASN A 208 16.92 12.89 -6.83
CA ASN A 208 17.14 11.75 -7.74
C ASN A 208 16.75 10.40 -7.11
N SER A 209 16.37 10.38 -5.83
CA SER A 209 15.92 9.15 -5.18
C SER A 209 14.58 8.70 -5.77
N PRO A 210 14.38 7.40 -6.07
CA PRO A 210 13.07 6.87 -6.46
C PRO A 210 11.98 7.10 -5.39
N ALA A 211 12.34 7.34 -4.14
CA ALA A 211 11.40 7.66 -3.07
C ALA A 211 10.95 9.14 -3.07
N TRP A 212 11.70 10.05 -3.72
CA TRP A 212 11.49 11.50 -3.60
C TRP A 212 10.05 11.90 -3.89
N GLY A 213 9.49 11.44 -5.03
CA GLY A 213 8.16 11.89 -5.46
C GLY A 213 7.04 11.55 -4.48
N TYR A 214 7.09 10.36 -3.87
CA TYR A 214 6.13 9.96 -2.85
C TYR A 214 6.34 10.71 -1.55
N VAL A 215 7.58 10.81 -1.08
CA VAL A 215 7.89 11.52 0.17
C VAL A 215 7.50 12.99 0.08
N HIS A 216 7.80 13.65 -1.05
CA HIS A 216 7.45 15.04 -1.30
C HIS A 216 5.93 15.25 -1.28
N ALA A 217 5.18 14.44 -2.02
CA ALA A 217 3.72 14.49 -2.02
C ALA A 217 3.13 14.24 -0.62
N SER A 218 3.63 13.24 0.11
CA SER A 218 3.24 12.95 1.49
C SER A 218 3.47 14.15 2.44
N MET A 219 4.58 14.89 2.29
CA MET A 219 4.85 16.10 3.07
C MET A 219 3.88 17.24 2.73
N GLU A 220 3.62 17.49 1.44
CA GLU A 220 2.68 18.53 1.00
C GLU A 220 1.25 18.26 1.46
N LYS A 221 0.86 16.98 1.56
CA LYS A 221 -0.45 16.55 2.07
C LYS A 221 -0.54 16.50 3.60
N GLY A 222 0.56 16.77 4.31
CA GLY A 222 0.61 16.69 5.78
C GLY A 222 0.55 15.25 6.32
N ILE A 223 0.70 14.24 5.46
CA ILE A 223 0.72 12.81 5.83
C ILE A 223 2.00 12.50 6.61
N TYR A 224 3.13 13.05 6.15
CA TYR A 224 4.45 12.82 6.73
C TYR A 224 5.10 14.11 7.21
N GLN A 225 5.77 14.04 8.37
CA GLN A 225 6.62 15.11 8.86
C GLN A 225 8.08 14.64 8.94
N PRO A 226 9.03 15.38 8.35
CA PRO A 226 10.46 15.14 8.50
C PRO A 226 10.92 15.15 9.96
N ILE A 227 11.97 14.39 10.27
CA ILE A 227 12.56 14.39 11.62
C ILE A 227 13.27 15.71 11.96
N SER A 228 13.73 16.47 10.96
CA SER A 228 14.30 17.81 11.13
C SER A 228 14.29 18.59 9.80
N ALA A 229 14.73 19.85 9.83
CA ALA A 229 14.83 20.68 8.62
C ALA A 229 15.87 20.17 7.59
N SER A 230 16.86 19.38 8.02
CA SER A 230 17.95 18.88 7.15
C SER A 230 17.98 17.36 7.01
N ALA A 231 17.07 16.63 7.67
CA ALA A 231 16.96 15.18 7.55
C ALA A 231 15.48 14.78 7.42
N ALA A 232 15.17 14.08 6.33
CA ALA A 232 13.84 13.56 6.07
C ALA A 232 13.52 12.44 7.07
N GLY A 233 14.45 11.51 7.29
CA GLY A 233 14.26 10.35 8.16
C GLY A 233 13.52 9.18 7.50
N VAL A 234 13.27 9.26 6.18
CA VAL A 234 12.47 8.26 5.47
C VAL A 234 13.17 6.93 5.23
N PHE A 235 14.49 6.88 5.40
CA PHE A 235 15.30 5.67 5.32
C PHE A 235 15.58 5.02 6.68
N ALA A 236 15.09 5.62 7.77
CA ALA A 236 15.17 5.00 9.08
C ALA A 236 14.28 3.73 9.13
N PRO A 237 14.62 2.74 9.97
CA PRO A 237 13.75 1.61 10.25
C PRO A 237 12.36 2.07 10.71
N LEU A 238 11.33 1.52 10.09
CA LEU A 238 9.94 1.82 10.41
C LEU A 238 9.54 1.11 11.71
N THR A 239 8.97 1.85 12.66
CA THR A 239 8.34 1.28 13.86
C THR A 239 6.81 1.29 13.71
N PRO A 240 6.06 0.43 14.44
CA PRO A 240 4.61 0.52 14.48
C PRO A 240 4.11 1.89 14.94
N ALA A 241 4.79 2.56 15.88
CA ALA A 241 4.43 3.91 16.31
C ALA A 241 4.49 4.93 15.16
N THR A 242 5.59 4.92 14.40
CA THR A 242 5.74 5.78 13.20
C THR A 242 4.70 5.43 12.14
N ALA A 243 4.46 4.14 11.90
CA ALA A 243 3.51 3.67 10.90
C ALA A 243 2.08 4.15 11.19
N VAL A 244 1.67 4.03 12.44
CA VAL A 244 0.34 4.45 12.89
C VAL A 244 0.20 5.97 12.86
N GLN A 245 1.24 6.75 13.19
CA GLN A 245 1.17 8.21 13.08
C GLN A 245 1.00 8.67 11.63
N ILE A 246 1.68 8.02 10.67
CA ILE A 246 1.50 8.29 9.23
C ILE A 246 0.06 7.99 8.80
N LEU A 247 -0.49 6.84 9.19
CA LEU A 247 -1.87 6.48 8.86
C LEU A 247 -2.88 7.43 9.52
N TRP A 248 -2.64 7.84 10.76
CA TRP A 248 -3.47 8.81 11.47
C TRP A 248 -3.61 10.12 10.68
N HIS A 249 -2.48 10.68 10.22
CA HIS A 249 -2.50 11.87 9.38
C HIS A 249 -3.09 11.61 7.98
N ALA A 250 -2.86 10.44 7.39
CA ALA A 250 -3.44 10.08 6.09
C ALA A 250 -4.97 10.07 6.10
N TYR A 251 -5.58 9.70 7.23
CA TYR A 251 -7.02 9.81 7.45
C TYR A 251 -7.49 11.21 7.86
N GLY A 252 -6.60 12.21 7.87
CA GLY A 252 -6.91 13.60 8.20
C GLY A 252 -7.04 13.89 9.70
N MET A 253 -6.73 12.92 10.56
CA MET A 253 -6.86 13.10 12.01
C MET A 253 -5.65 13.84 12.58
N ASN A 254 -5.89 14.59 13.65
CA ASN A 254 -4.88 15.33 14.40
C ASN A 254 -5.06 15.12 15.92
N ALA A 255 -4.29 15.82 16.75
CA ALA A 255 -4.34 15.64 18.21
C ALA A 255 -5.70 16.05 18.83
N SER A 256 -6.44 17.00 18.26
CA SER A 256 -7.78 17.37 18.75
C SER A 256 -8.81 16.27 18.56
N ASP A 257 -8.60 15.42 17.56
CA ASP A 257 -9.60 14.43 17.16
C ASP A 257 -9.50 13.16 18.01
N ALA A 258 -8.43 13.04 18.81
CA ALA A 258 -8.16 11.90 19.68
C ALA A 258 -9.33 11.57 20.62
N ALA A 259 -10.04 12.59 21.13
CA ALA A 259 -11.22 12.39 21.98
C ALA A 259 -12.35 11.60 21.28
N TYR A 260 -12.39 11.63 19.94
CA TYR A 260 -13.41 11.02 19.10
C TYR A 260 -12.98 9.69 18.47
N GLN A 261 -11.72 9.27 18.64
CA GLN A 261 -11.21 8.01 18.07
C GLN A 261 -11.12 6.92 19.14
N PRO A 262 -11.37 5.63 18.81
CA PRO A 262 -11.21 4.52 19.74
C PRO A 262 -9.87 4.56 20.50
N GLY A 263 -9.95 4.47 21.82
CA GLY A 263 -8.79 4.45 22.72
C GLY A 263 -8.01 5.75 22.86
N GLY A 264 -8.40 6.85 22.22
CA GLY A 264 -7.87 8.18 22.53
C GLY A 264 -6.44 8.48 22.07
N ALA A 265 -5.83 7.58 21.30
CA ALA A 265 -4.47 7.75 20.82
C ALA A 265 -4.26 6.94 19.53
N PRO A 266 -3.30 7.33 18.66
CA PRO A 266 -3.09 6.66 17.39
C PRO A 266 -2.90 5.14 17.51
N ALA A 267 -2.04 4.68 18.43
CA ALA A 267 -1.77 3.23 18.57
C ALA A 267 -3.01 2.43 18.99
N ALA A 268 -3.81 2.96 19.93
CA ALA A 268 -5.04 2.31 20.38
C ALA A 268 -6.11 2.31 19.28
N TRP A 269 -6.23 3.42 18.55
CA TRP A 269 -7.11 3.54 17.39
C TRP A 269 -6.76 2.50 16.33
N ALA A 270 -5.50 2.43 15.88
CA ALA A 270 -5.09 1.50 14.83
C ALA A 270 -5.33 0.03 15.21
N SER A 271 -5.21 -0.30 16.49
CA SER A 271 -5.56 -1.63 17.00
C SER A 271 -7.06 -1.87 17.00
N ALA A 272 -7.86 -0.89 17.42
CA ALA A 272 -9.31 -1.00 17.50
C ALA A 272 -9.98 -1.10 16.12
N VAL A 273 -9.44 -0.40 15.12
CA VAL A 273 -9.95 -0.41 13.74
C VAL A 273 -9.34 -1.53 12.86
N GLY A 274 -8.56 -2.42 13.45
CA GLY A 274 -7.99 -3.59 12.76
C GLY A 274 -6.86 -3.29 11.76
N LEU A 275 -6.29 -2.08 11.75
CA LEU A 275 -5.12 -1.77 10.93
C LEU A 275 -3.88 -2.52 11.47
N MET A 276 -3.73 -2.54 12.80
CA MET A 276 -2.54 -3.07 13.45
C MET A 276 -2.89 -4.17 14.47
N PRO A 277 -2.27 -5.36 14.39
CA PRO A 277 -2.45 -6.39 15.41
C PRO A 277 -2.01 -5.92 16.81
N ALA A 278 -2.81 -6.24 17.83
CA ALA A 278 -2.52 -5.88 19.23
C ALA A 278 -1.22 -6.50 19.79
N SER A 279 -0.68 -7.53 19.13
CA SER A 279 0.58 -8.17 19.54
C SER A 279 1.83 -7.36 19.17
N TRP A 280 1.72 -6.39 18.26
CA TRP A 280 2.86 -5.60 17.80
C TRP A 280 3.30 -4.60 18.87
N GLN A 281 4.59 -4.63 19.20
CA GLN A 281 5.19 -3.71 20.17
C GLN A 281 5.59 -2.42 19.46
N SER A 282 5.16 -1.27 20.01
CA SER A 282 5.33 0.04 19.37
C SER A 282 6.78 0.44 19.08
N THR A 283 7.75 -0.11 19.82
CA THR A 283 9.18 0.19 19.71
C THR A 283 9.97 -0.77 18.83
N ASN A 284 9.37 -1.91 18.44
CA ASN A 284 10.05 -2.85 17.54
C ASN A 284 10.09 -2.27 16.13
N PHE A 285 11.03 -2.72 15.31
CA PHE A 285 11.00 -2.42 13.88
C PHE A 285 10.03 -3.36 13.18
N LEU A 286 9.27 -2.82 12.23
CA LEU A 286 8.41 -3.60 11.37
C LEU A 286 9.25 -4.44 10.41
N THR A 287 8.88 -5.71 10.30
CA THR A 287 9.39 -6.62 9.29
C THR A 287 8.68 -6.40 7.95
N PRO A 288 9.25 -6.86 6.82
CA PRO A 288 8.56 -6.85 5.52
C PRO A 288 7.20 -7.55 5.56
N GLN A 289 7.08 -8.64 6.33
CA GLN A 289 5.82 -9.37 6.46
C GLN A 289 4.77 -8.56 7.23
N GLU A 290 5.17 -7.88 8.31
CA GLU A 290 4.26 -7.03 9.07
C GLU A 290 3.84 -5.81 8.26
N LEU A 291 4.76 -5.17 7.51
CA LEU A 291 4.39 -4.12 6.57
C LEU A 291 3.35 -4.62 5.54
N ALA A 292 3.55 -5.80 4.97
CA ALA A 292 2.58 -6.38 4.03
C ALA A 292 1.20 -6.63 4.68
N THR A 293 1.17 -7.09 5.93
CA THR A 293 -0.07 -7.21 6.71
C THR A 293 -0.74 -5.85 6.93
N LEU A 294 0.02 -4.83 7.34
CA LEU A 294 -0.50 -3.47 7.54
C LEU A 294 -1.11 -2.91 6.25
N VAL A 295 -0.41 -3.04 5.13
CA VAL A 295 -0.88 -2.58 3.80
C VAL A 295 -2.13 -3.37 3.36
N SER A 296 -2.18 -4.68 3.62
CA SER A 296 -3.38 -5.48 3.34
C SER A 296 -4.56 -5.02 4.19
N ASN A 297 -4.36 -4.71 5.46
CA ASN A 297 -5.42 -4.23 6.35
C ASN A 297 -5.91 -2.83 5.92
N LEU A 298 -5.00 -1.93 5.54
CA LEU A 298 -5.33 -0.63 4.96
C LEU A 298 -6.20 -0.81 3.70
N HIS A 299 -5.84 -1.73 2.80
CA HIS A 299 -6.66 -1.99 1.63
C HIS A 299 -8.05 -2.51 2.00
N ASN A 300 -8.14 -3.50 2.89
CA ASN A 300 -9.41 -4.09 3.31
C ASN A 300 -10.35 -3.04 3.93
N THR A 301 -9.82 -2.11 4.74
CA THR A 301 -10.60 -1.04 5.36
C THR A 301 -11.07 0.00 4.35
N LEU A 302 -10.25 0.35 3.34
CA LEU A 302 -10.66 1.24 2.24
C LEU A 302 -11.68 0.60 1.30
N GLN A 303 -11.54 -0.70 1.03
CA GLN A 303 -12.47 -1.50 0.25
C GLN A 303 -13.79 -1.74 1.01
N GLY A 304 -13.71 -1.77 2.34
CA GLY A 304 -14.81 -1.98 3.27
C GLY A 304 -15.18 -3.46 3.51
N PHE A 305 -14.38 -4.41 3.03
CA PHE A 305 -14.55 -5.83 3.29
C PHE A 305 -13.29 -6.65 3.01
N VAL A 306 -13.25 -7.88 3.53
CA VAL A 306 -12.22 -8.89 3.23
C VAL A 306 -12.87 -10.25 2.96
N GLU A 307 -12.42 -10.98 1.93
CA GLU A 307 -12.89 -12.35 1.68
C GLU A 307 -12.23 -13.32 2.68
N THR A 308 -13.02 -13.90 3.58
CA THR A 308 -12.51 -14.83 4.62
C THR A 308 -12.59 -16.29 4.19
N ALA A 309 -13.45 -16.59 3.22
CA ALA A 309 -13.57 -17.89 2.56
C ALA A 309 -14.27 -17.69 1.21
N LYS A 310 -14.20 -18.68 0.31
CA LYS A 310 -14.90 -18.62 -0.98
C LYS A 310 -16.37 -18.21 -0.78
N ASN A 311 -16.80 -17.16 -1.47
CA ASN A 311 -18.17 -16.63 -1.40
C ASN A 311 -18.59 -16.11 -0.01
N THR A 312 -17.63 -15.75 0.84
CA THR A 312 -17.85 -15.30 2.21
C THR A 312 -16.93 -14.14 2.53
N TRP A 313 -17.51 -13.00 2.86
CA TRP A 313 -16.79 -11.77 3.17
C TRP A 313 -17.10 -11.32 4.59
N GLN A 314 -16.11 -10.81 5.30
CA GLN A 314 -16.29 -10.02 6.51
C GLN A 314 -16.33 -8.55 6.10
N ILE A 315 -17.29 -7.80 6.65
CA ILE A 315 -17.31 -6.34 6.45
C ILE A 315 -16.18 -5.73 7.27
N CYS A 316 -15.51 -4.72 6.72
CA CYS A 316 -14.56 -3.88 7.43
C CYS A 316 -15.17 -2.47 7.43
N TYR A 317 -15.49 -1.92 8.59
CA TYR A 317 -16.09 -0.58 8.65
C TYR A 317 -15.10 0.44 8.07
N PRO A 318 -15.43 1.17 6.98
CA PRO A 318 -14.48 2.08 6.39
C PRO A 318 -14.07 3.16 7.38
N ILE A 319 -12.76 3.27 7.59
CA ILE A 319 -12.17 4.21 8.55
C ILE A 319 -12.43 5.64 8.07
N ALA A 320 -12.77 6.51 9.02
CA ALA A 320 -12.85 7.95 8.83
C ALA A 320 -12.42 8.67 10.11
N ASP A 321 -12.15 9.97 10.00
CA ASP A 321 -12.09 10.84 11.18
C ASP A 321 -13.49 10.97 11.80
N GLU A 322 -13.73 10.23 12.87
CA GLU A 322 -15.00 10.17 13.59
C GLU A 322 -15.47 11.53 14.15
N ALA A 323 -14.55 12.43 14.49
CA ALA A 323 -14.91 13.78 14.94
C ALA A 323 -15.78 14.47 13.88
N VAL A 324 -15.37 14.36 12.61
CA VAL A 324 -16.11 14.90 11.47
C VAL A 324 -17.23 13.95 11.02
N ALA A 325 -16.95 12.66 10.92
CA ALA A 325 -17.82 11.69 10.27
C ALA A 325 -19.05 11.28 11.10
N SER A 326 -18.97 11.37 12.43
CA SER A 326 -20.00 10.85 13.34
C SER A 326 -20.42 11.84 14.41
N PHE A 327 -19.54 12.77 14.79
CA PHE A 327 -19.73 13.70 15.90
C PHE A 327 -19.81 15.18 15.52
N THR A 328 -19.90 15.50 14.21
CA THR A 328 -20.20 16.88 13.81
C THR A 328 -21.56 17.30 14.36
N GLY A 329 -21.57 18.20 15.34
CA GLY A 329 -22.79 18.67 16.02
C GLY A 329 -23.28 17.76 17.16
N ASP A 330 -22.38 17.13 17.90
CA ASP A 330 -22.59 16.17 19.01
C ASP A 330 -23.34 16.70 20.26
N SER A 331 -24.34 17.56 20.08
CA SER A 331 -25.21 18.05 21.14
C SER A 331 -26.66 18.19 20.70
N ARG A 332 -27.59 18.03 21.65
CA ARG A 332 -29.01 18.35 21.48
C ARG A 332 -29.41 19.42 22.47
N GLY A 333 -29.82 20.57 21.97
CA GLY A 333 -30.15 21.73 22.83
C GLY A 333 -28.94 22.22 23.65
N GLY A 334 -27.72 22.05 23.12
CA GLY A 334 -26.47 22.41 23.82
C GLY A 334 -25.98 21.39 24.85
N GLN A 335 -26.74 20.31 25.11
CA GLN A 335 -26.29 19.21 25.95
C GLN A 335 -25.55 18.17 25.10
N PRO A 336 -24.30 17.81 25.42
CA PRO A 336 -23.54 16.81 24.66
C PRO A 336 -24.19 15.43 24.79
N PHE A 337 -24.09 14.61 23.73
CA PHE A 337 -24.61 13.23 23.75
C PHE A 337 -23.88 12.34 24.77
N PHE A 338 -22.60 12.63 25.00
CA PHE A 338 -21.69 11.87 25.84
C PHE A 338 -21.12 12.76 26.94
N SER A 339 -20.89 12.19 28.12
CA SER A 339 -20.43 12.96 29.30
C SER A 339 -18.92 13.02 29.45
N SER A 340 -18.16 12.28 28.64
CA SER A 340 -16.70 12.21 28.67
C SER A 340 -16.12 11.65 27.37
N ASP A 341 -14.86 11.97 27.09
CA ASP A 341 -14.11 11.39 25.97
C ASP A 341 -14.11 9.85 26.04
N ALA A 342 -13.90 9.26 27.22
CA ALA A 342 -13.93 7.80 27.38
C ALA A 342 -15.26 7.17 26.93
N SER A 343 -16.39 7.86 27.15
CA SER A 343 -17.70 7.40 26.68
C SER A 343 -17.89 7.55 25.16
N ILE A 344 -17.30 8.59 24.55
CA ILE A 344 -17.26 8.75 23.09
C ILE A 344 -16.43 7.62 22.49
N GLN A 345 -15.19 7.45 22.96
CA GLN A 345 -14.24 6.44 22.48
C GLN A 345 -14.82 5.02 22.56
N SER A 346 -15.49 4.68 23.67
CA SER A 346 -16.15 3.37 23.82
C SER A 346 -17.33 3.20 22.87
N ALA A 347 -18.10 4.27 22.61
CA ALA A 347 -19.22 4.22 21.67
C ALA A 347 -18.73 4.01 20.23
N VAL A 348 -17.64 4.67 19.85
CA VAL A 348 -17.01 4.50 18.54
C VAL A 348 -16.39 3.11 18.39
N GLU A 349 -15.70 2.61 19.41
CA GLU A 349 -15.17 1.23 19.40
C GLU A 349 -16.28 0.20 19.20
N GLN A 350 -17.42 0.35 19.89
CA GLN A 350 -18.59 -0.50 19.68
C GLN A 350 -19.15 -0.42 18.25
N THR A 351 -19.11 0.76 17.62
CA THR A 351 -19.50 0.94 16.22
C THR A 351 -18.63 0.11 15.29
N TYR A 352 -17.30 0.21 15.40
CA TYR A 352 -16.37 -0.61 14.59
C TYR A 352 -16.58 -2.10 14.86
N GLN A 353 -16.64 -2.51 16.14
CA GLN A 353 -16.87 -3.91 16.52
C GLN A 353 -18.18 -4.46 15.94
N PHE A 354 -19.27 -3.67 15.94
CA PHE A 354 -20.53 -4.08 15.35
C PHE A 354 -20.40 -4.31 13.85
N PHE A 355 -19.90 -3.34 13.09
CA PHE A 355 -19.78 -3.45 11.64
C PHE A 355 -18.78 -4.53 11.22
N ASP A 356 -17.65 -4.66 11.92
CA ASP A 356 -16.62 -5.66 11.64
C ASP A 356 -17.09 -7.09 11.97
N SER A 357 -18.13 -7.22 12.78
CA SER A 357 -18.77 -8.51 13.08
C SER A 357 -19.76 -8.96 11.99
N LEU A 358 -20.13 -8.08 11.06
CA LEU A 358 -21.02 -8.40 9.96
C LEU A 358 -20.31 -9.25 8.91
N ARG A 359 -21.05 -10.18 8.31
CA ARG A 359 -20.54 -11.03 7.23
C ARG A 359 -21.50 -11.04 6.06
N VAL A 360 -21.00 -11.16 4.85
CA VAL A 360 -21.80 -11.39 3.65
C VAL A 360 -21.50 -12.77 3.12
N VAL A 361 -22.54 -13.56 2.84
CA VAL A 361 -22.42 -14.91 2.26
C VAL A 361 -23.21 -14.94 0.97
N LYS A 362 -22.59 -15.44 -0.11
CA LYS A 362 -23.28 -15.70 -1.37
C LYS A 362 -23.81 -17.13 -1.40
N GLN A 363 -25.13 -17.27 -1.45
CA GLN A 363 -25.86 -18.53 -1.53
C GLN A 363 -26.56 -18.64 -2.88
N GLY A 364 -26.00 -19.45 -3.79
CA GLY A 364 -26.45 -19.47 -5.19
C GLY A 364 -26.27 -18.10 -5.85
N ASN A 365 -27.38 -17.48 -6.27
CA ASN A 365 -27.40 -16.16 -6.89
C ASN A 365 -27.74 -15.02 -5.91
N GLN A 366 -27.96 -15.33 -4.63
CA GLN A 366 -28.34 -14.35 -3.62
C GLN A 366 -27.17 -14.03 -2.69
N TYR A 367 -27.07 -12.77 -2.28
CA TYR A 367 -26.19 -12.36 -1.20
C TYR A 367 -27.01 -12.17 0.07
N VAL A 368 -26.48 -12.66 1.18
CA VAL A 368 -27.11 -12.62 2.50
C VAL A 368 -26.15 -11.95 3.47
N LEU A 369 -26.60 -10.87 4.11
CA LEU A 369 -25.93 -10.27 5.25
C LEU A 369 -26.24 -11.10 6.50
N VAL A 370 -25.20 -11.61 7.13
CA VAL A 370 -25.24 -12.30 8.41
C VAL A 370 -24.90 -11.29 9.50
N VAL A 371 -25.89 -10.98 10.32
CA VAL A 371 -25.79 -10.08 11.46
C VAL A 371 -25.71 -10.94 12.72
N PRO A 372 -24.63 -10.86 13.51
CA PRO A 372 -24.55 -11.57 14.78
C PRO A 372 -25.53 -10.98 15.79
N THR A 373 -25.70 -11.67 16.92
CA THR A 373 -26.47 -11.09 18.03
C THR A 373 -25.74 -9.84 18.53
N PRO A 374 -26.38 -8.65 18.55
CA PRO A 374 -25.77 -7.45 19.11
C PRO A 374 -25.26 -7.74 20.53
N PRO A 375 -24.10 -7.19 20.90
CA PRO A 375 -23.67 -7.23 22.29
C PRO A 375 -24.77 -6.64 23.18
N THR A 376 -24.99 -7.24 24.35
CA THR A 376 -25.96 -6.74 25.33
C THR A 376 -25.60 -5.31 25.72
N GLY A 377 -26.55 -4.38 25.69
CA GLY A 377 -26.28 -2.99 26.04
C GLY A 377 -27.32 -2.02 25.47
N THR A 378 -26.92 -0.77 25.33
CA THR A 378 -27.73 0.32 24.76
C THR A 378 -27.60 0.44 23.23
N GLY A 379 -26.70 -0.34 22.62
CA GLY A 379 -26.47 -0.35 21.17
C GLY A 379 -27.41 -1.28 20.41
N PHE A 380 -27.81 -0.89 19.21
CA PHE A 380 -28.64 -1.73 18.33
C PHE A 380 -28.42 -1.42 16.85
N GLY A 381 -28.58 -2.46 16.02
CA GLY A 381 -28.59 -2.33 14.56
C GLY A 381 -29.98 -1.97 14.04
N TYR A 382 -30.04 -1.11 13.02
CA TYR A 382 -31.24 -0.81 12.25
C TYR A 382 -30.96 -0.94 10.75
N ILE A 383 -31.78 -1.72 10.06
CA ILE A 383 -31.57 -2.09 8.65
C ILE A 383 -32.78 -1.70 7.81
N THR A 384 -32.52 -1.06 6.67
CA THR A 384 -33.53 -0.60 5.70
C THR A 384 -33.11 -0.90 4.27
N THR A 385 -34.07 -0.86 3.34
CA THR A 385 -33.83 -0.91 1.89
C THR A 385 -34.89 -0.09 1.15
N PHE A 386 -34.72 0.11 -0.16
CA PHE A 386 -35.81 0.56 -1.03
C PHE A 386 -36.85 -0.57 -1.18
N GLY A 387 -37.82 -0.61 -0.26
CA GLY A 387 -38.87 -1.62 -0.21
C GLY A 387 -38.91 -2.33 1.14
N ASN A 388 -39.20 -3.63 1.13
CA ASN A 388 -39.19 -4.44 2.35
C ASN A 388 -37.81 -5.06 2.58
N VAL A 389 -37.41 -5.11 3.84
CA VAL A 389 -36.30 -5.94 4.33
C VAL A 389 -36.80 -7.36 4.50
N THR A 390 -36.16 -8.30 3.79
CA THR A 390 -36.42 -9.75 3.88
C THR A 390 -35.37 -10.39 4.78
N TYR A 391 -35.78 -11.04 5.86
CA TYR A 391 -34.86 -11.63 6.84
C TYR A 391 -35.32 -13.00 7.37
N GLU A 392 -34.38 -13.77 7.91
CA GLU A 392 -34.58 -15.04 8.59
C GLU A 392 -33.70 -15.09 9.85
N ILE A 393 -34.20 -15.70 10.93
CA ILE A 393 -33.37 -16.08 12.08
C ILE A 393 -32.88 -17.50 11.84
N SER A 394 -31.56 -17.72 11.85
CA SER A 394 -30.94 -19.00 11.50
C SER A 394 -31.62 -20.17 12.22
N GLY A 395 -32.11 -21.18 11.50
CA GLY A 395 -32.77 -22.36 12.08
C GLY A 395 -34.29 -22.24 12.25
N GLN A 396 -34.91 -21.09 11.93
CA GLN A 396 -36.38 -20.96 11.91
C GLN A 396 -37.01 -21.27 10.54
N SER A 397 -36.21 -21.48 9.49
CA SER A 397 -36.62 -21.90 8.12
C SER A 397 -37.70 -21.03 7.47
N LYS A 398 -37.87 -19.78 7.92
CA LYS A 398 -38.93 -18.87 7.46
C LYS A 398 -38.38 -17.47 7.25
N TRP A 399 -38.39 -17.05 5.98
CA TRP A 399 -38.16 -15.66 5.60
C TRP A 399 -39.38 -14.79 5.94
N THR A 400 -39.11 -13.64 6.54
CA THR A 400 -40.11 -12.65 6.98
C THR A 400 -39.80 -11.31 6.30
N ASN A 401 -40.85 -10.56 5.96
CA ASN A 401 -40.74 -9.24 5.35
C ASN A 401 -41.18 -8.16 6.35
N THR A 402 -40.42 -7.08 6.45
CA THR A 402 -40.77 -5.87 7.21
C THR A 402 -40.33 -4.63 6.44
N PHE A 403 -40.94 -3.48 6.68
CA PHE A 403 -40.51 -2.22 6.04
C PHE A 403 -39.10 -1.80 6.53
N ALA A 404 -38.84 -1.99 7.82
CA ALA A 404 -37.54 -1.75 8.44
C ALA A 404 -37.31 -2.76 9.56
N LEU A 405 -36.04 -3.06 9.82
CA LEU A 405 -35.64 -4.07 10.78
C LEU A 405 -34.88 -3.42 11.94
N ASP A 406 -35.54 -3.31 13.10
CA ASP A 406 -34.92 -2.89 14.36
C ASP A 406 -34.55 -4.14 15.17
N THR A 407 -33.26 -4.32 15.43
CA THR A 407 -32.76 -5.51 16.14
C THR A 407 -33.28 -5.66 17.58
N ARG A 408 -33.79 -4.58 18.20
CA ARG A 408 -34.39 -4.64 19.54
C ARG A 408 -35.76 -5.30 19.56
N ASN A 409 -36.48 -5.25 18.43
CA ASN A 409 -37.81 -5.82 18.30
C ASN A 409 -37.79 -7.33 17.98
N LEU A 410 -36.59 -7.89 17.83
CA LEU A 410 -36.40 -9.28 17.42
C LEU A 410 -36.09 -10.15 18.64
N GLN A 411 -36.80 -11.27 18.73
CA GLN A 411 -36.58 -12.29 19.73
C GLN A 411 -35.89 -13.46 19.04
N TRP A 412 -34.55 -13.46 19.01
CA TRP A 412 -33.79 -14.63 18.52
C TRP A 412 -32.97 -15.29 19.63
N PRO A 413 -32.89 -16.64 19.67
CA PRO A 413 -32.20 -17.33 20.75
C PRO A 413 -30.68 -17.10 20.72
N LYS A 414 -30.03 -17.22 21.88
CA LYS A 414 -28.56 -17.11 22.00
C LYS A 414 -27.87 -18.12 21.07
N GLY A 415 -26.86 -17.65 20.33
CA GLY A 415 -26.10 -18.48 19.38
C GLY A 415 -26.71 -18.53 17.98
N HIS A 416 -27.87 -17.93 17.76
CA HIS A 416 -28.45 -17.76 16.42
C HIS A 416 -27.95 -16.46 15.77
N THR A 417 -28.02 -16.42 14.45
CA THR A 417 -27.68 -15.25 13.63
C THR A 417 -28.89 -14.79 12.86
N LEU A 418 -28.94 -13.49 12.56
CA LEU A 418 -29.94 -12.89 11.70
C LEU A 418 -29.39 -12.86 10.27
N TRP A 419 -30.13 -13.42 9.33
CA TRP A 419 -29.80 -13.45 7.92
C TRP A 419 -30.71 -12.48 7.19
N VAL A 420 -30.15 -11.51 6.47
CA VAL A 420 -30.89 -10.47 5.75
C VAL A 420 -30.52 -10.56 4.28
N GLN A 421 -31.50 -10.69 3.38
CA GLN A 421 -31.22 -10.69 1.94
C GLN A 421 -30.75 -9.30 1.52
N ILE A 422 -29.69 -9.26 0.71
CA ILE A 422 -29.20 -8.03 0.09
C ILE A 422 -29.88 -7.91 -1.28
N PRO A 423 -30.87 -6.99 -1.44
CA PRO A 423 -31.51 -6.81 -2.73
C PRO A 423 -30.55 -6.13 -3.71
N SER A 424 -30.90 -6.14 -5.00
CA SER A 424 -30.11 -5.46 -6.04
C SER A 424 -30.01 -3.94 -5.84
N SER A 425 -31.00 -3.34 -5.16
CA SER A 425 -30.99 -1.94 -4.72
C SER A 425 -30.06 -1.67 -3.54
N GLY A 426 -29.49 -2.71 -2.92
CA GLY A 426 -28.69 -2.61 -1.71
C GLY A 426 -29.52 -2.43 -0.43
N LEU A 427 -28.82 -2.31 0.69
CA LEU A 427 -29.37 -2.08 2.01
C LEU A 427 -28.56 -0.99 2.73
N THR A 428 -29.20 -0.32 3.68
CA THR A 428 -28.54 0.57 4.64
C THR A 428 -28.52 -0.13 5.99
N VAL A 429 -27.34 -0.19 6.63
CA VAL A 429 -27.18 -0.65 8.01
C VAL A 429 -26.70 0.52 8.85
N THR A 430 -27.37 0.78 9.95
CA THR A 430 -26.93 1.76 10.95
C THR A 430 -26.67 1.08 12.28
N TRP A 431 -25.66 1.56 13.00
CA TRP A 431 -25.46 1.29 14.41
C TRP A 431 -25.93 2.50 15.21
N ASN A 432 -26.81 2.24 16.17
CA ASN A 432 -27.49 3.26 16.95
C ASN A 432 -27.22 3.03 18.43
N LEU A 433 -27.14 4.11 19.20
CA LEU A 433 -27.05 4.05 20.65
C LEU A 433 -28.28 4.71 21.28
N MET A 434 -28.88 4.05 22.27
CA MET A 434 -29.89 4.69 23.10
C MET A 434 -29.24 5.71 24.04
N LEU A 435 -29.86 6.88 24.15
CA LEU A 435 -29.48 7.96 25.07
C LEU A 435 -30.65 8.20 26.04
N PRO A 436 -30.82 7.38 27.10
CA PRO A 436 -31.94 7.50 28.03
C PRO A 436 -32.05 8.89 28.68
N GLN A 437 -30.91 9.52 28.95
CA GLN A 437 -30.81 10.86 29.52
C GLN A 437 -31.38 11.96 28.59
N LEU A 438 -31.53 11.67 27.29
CA LEU A 438 -32.11 12.56 26.29
C LEU A 438 -33.43 12.03 25.70
N SER A 439 -33.96 10.93 26.24
CA SER A 439 -35.17 10.25 25.73
C SER A 439 -35.11 10.00 24.21
N GLY A 440 -33.97 9.52 23.70
CA GLY A 440 -33.77 9.37 22.26
C GLY A 440 -32.70 8.35 21.89
N THR A 441 -32.33 8.35 20.61
CA THR A 441 -31.26 7.53 20.03
C THR A 441 -30.37 8.40 19.15
N VAL A 442 -29.11 8.01 19.01
CA VAL A 442 -28.17 8.64 18.08
C VAL A 442 -27.62 7.58 17.13
N VAL A 443 -27.51 7.90 15.84
CA VAL A 443 -26.82 7.08 14.85
C VAL A 443 -25.33 7.34 15.02
N LEU A 444 -24.52 6.30 15.22
CA LEU A 444 -23.07 6.41 15.40
C LEU A 444 -22.27 5.90 14.21
N GLY A 445 -22.88 5.07 13.37
CA GLY A 445 -22.26 4.66 12.12
C GLY A 445 -23.31 4.19 11.12
N GLU A 446 -23.05 4.44 9.84
CA GLU A 446 -23.90 4.01 8.74
C GLU A 446 -23.06 3.46 7.58
N ILE A 447 -23.51 2.35 7.01
CA ILE A 447 -23.02 1.85 5.72
C ILE A 447 -24.18 1.61 4.76
N GLN A 448 -23.92 1.84 3.48
CA GLN A 448 -24.66 1.27 2.36
C GLN A 448 -23.92 0.04 1.88
N LEU A 449 -24.67 -1.06 1.74
CA LEU A 449 -24.17 -2.35 1.32
C LEU A 449 -24.96 -2.81 0.08
N SER A 450 -24.26 -3.08 -1.01
CA SER A 450 -24.84 -3.66 -2.21
C SER A 450 -24.06 -4.88 -2.67
N ALA A 451 -24.60 -5.63 -3.62
CA ALA A 451 -23.95 -6.79 -4.20
C ALA A 451 -23.44 -6.47 -5.62
N SER A 452 -22.21 -6.92 -5.93
CA SER A 452 -21.62 -6.83 -7.26
C SER A 452 -21.14 -8.21 -7.76
N THR A 453 -20.63 -8.25 -8.99
CA THR A 453 -19.99 -9.45 -9.55
C THR A 453 -18.70 -9.82 -8.84
N GLN A 454 -18.02 -8.86 -8.20
CA GLN A 454 -16.73 -9.04 -7.52
C GLN A 454 -16.85 -9.27 -6.00
N GLY A 455 -18.07 -9.28 -5.45
CA GLY A 455 -18.33 -9.35 -4.01
C GLY A 455 -19.27 -8.24 -3.54
N PRO A 456 -19.40 -8.01 -2.22
CA PRO A 456 -20.15 -6.87 -1.72
C PRO A 456 -19.50 -5.54 -2.15
N GLN A 457 -20.26 -4.46 -2.13
CA GLN A 457 -19.74 -3.10 -2.17
C GLN A 457 -20.18 -2.42 -0.87
N VAL A 458 -19.22 -1.84 -0.16
CA VAL A 458 -19.44 -1.21 1.13
C VAL A 458 -19.09 0.26 1.01
N GLN A 459 -20.03 1.11 1.39
CA GLN A 459 -19.84 2.55 1.41
C GLN A 459 -20.24 3.08 2.77
N ARG A 460 -19.30 3.68 3.50
CA ARG A 460 -19.62 4.47 4.67
C ARG A 460 -20.41 5.72 4.29
N ILE A 461 -21.39 6.07 5.11
CA ILE A 461 -22.11 7.34 5.05
C ILE A 461 -21.72 8.16 6.29
N ASN A 462 -21.24 9.39 6.07
CA ASN A 462 -20.96 10.30 7.18
C ASN A 462 -22.29 10.84 7.73
N ILE A 463 -22.40 10.83 9.05
CA ILE A 463 -23.60 11.21 9.77
C ILE A 463 -23.51 12.71 10.08
N ASN A 464 -24.23 13.50 9.30
CA ASN A 464 -24.41 14.92 9.60
C ASN A 464 -25.61 15.07 10.55
N SER A 465 -25.33 15.18 11.86
CA SER A 465 -26.38 15.33 12.86
C SER A 465 -27.06 16.72 12.85
N THR A 466 -26.52 17.68 12.09
CA THR A 466 -27.01 19.07 12.02
C THR A 466 -28.38 19.23 11.37
N THR A 467 -28.96 18.18 10.78
CA THR A 467 -30.27 18.25 10.12
C THR A 467 -31.41 17.62 10.90
N ALA A 468 -31.24 17.36 12.20
CA ALA A 468 -32.37 16.95 13.05
C ALA A 468 -33.34 18.14 13.26
N SER A 469 -34.37 18.21 12.40
CA SER A 469 -35.56 19.06 12.53
C SER A 469 -36.51 18.58 13.62
#